data_AF-A0A8K0DHG5-F1
#
_entry.id   AF-A0A8K0DHG5-F1
#
_cell.length_a   1.000
_cell.length_b   1.000
_cell.length_c   1.000
_cell.angle_alpha   90.00
_cell.angle_beta   90.00
_cell.angle_gamma   90.00
#
_symmetry.space_group_name_H-M   'P 1'
#
loop_
_entity.id
_entity.type
_entity.pdbx_description
1 polymer ?
#
loop_
_entity_poly.entity_id
_entity_poly.type
_entity_poly.pdbx_seq_one_letter_code
_entity_poly.pdbx_strand_id
1 'polypeptide(L)' 'MRAVKRSNATGSFSWIGSDGWSARSLVSDGNEAEVEGTLSVQPQANPVKGMLEFALRAYVIFQDSAQHNLWI' A
#
# COMPACT_ATOMS: atom_id res chain seq x y z
N MET A 1 -13.39 5.59 -3.51
CA MET A 1 -14.51 4.73 -3.98
C MET A 1 -15.86 5.03 -3.36
N ARG A 2 -15.93 5.70 -2.19
CA ARG A 2 -17.20 6.10 -1.54
C ARG A 2 -18.24 6.76 -2.45
N ALA A 3 -17.82 7.57 -3.42
CA ALA A 3 -18.74 8.21 -4.38
C ALA A 3 -19.41 7.20 -5.32
N VAL A 4 -18.64 6.26 -5.88
CA VAL A 4 -19.15 5.16 -6.72
C VAL A 4 -20.18 4.34 -5.95
N LYS A 5 -19.87 4.01 -4.70
CA LYS A 5 -20.76 3.27 -3.79
C LYS A 5 -22.05 4.05 -3.49
N ARG A 6 -21.95 5.33 -3.12
CA ARG A 6 -23.12 6.20 -2.86
C ARG A 6 -24.01 6.35 -4.10
N SER A 7 -23.42 6.31 -5.30
CA SER A 7 -24.13 6.41 -6.57
C SER A 7 -24.60 5.06 -7.13
N ASN A 8 -24.40 3.95 -6.41
CA ASN A 8 -24.70 2.60 -6.88
C ASN A 8 -24.13 2.30 -8.28
N ALA A 9 -22.92 2.77 -8.55
CA ALA A 9 -22.25 2.68 -9.85
C ALA A 9 -21.10 1.64 -9.85
N THR A 10 -21.13 0.69 -8.91
CA THR A 10 -20.16 -0.41 -8.84
C THR A 10 -20.17 -1.21 -10.15
N GLY A 11 -19.00 -1.54 -10.67
CA GLY A 11 -18.84 -2.22 -11.97
C GLY A 11 -19.15 -1.36 -13.21
N SER A 12 -19.53 -0.09 -13.04
CA SER A 12 -19.81 0.81 -14.18
C SER A 12 -18.55 1.43 -14.81
N PHE A 13 -17.41 1.31 -14.14
CA PHE A 13 -16.15 1.92 -14.56
C PHE A 13 -15.02 0.89 -14.56
N SER A 14 -14.07 1.08 -15.47
CA SER A 14 -12.76 0.45 -15.40
C SER A 14 -11.73 1.47 -14.97
N TRP A 15 -10.83 1.06 -14.07
CA TRP A 15 -9.84 1.96 -13.50
C TRP A 15 -8.46 1.73 -14.12
N ILE A 16 -7.80 2.84 -14.46
CA ILE A 16 -6.38 2.86 -14.81
C ILE A 16 -5.65 3.73 -13.79
N GLY A 17 -4.85 3.10 -12.95
CA GLY A 17 -4.20 3.69 -11.79
C GLY A 17 -2.74 4.05 -11.99
N SER A 18 -2.32 5.21 -11.48
CA SER A 18 -0.90 5.53 -11.30
C SER A 18 -0.33 4.87 -10.05
N ASP A 19 1.00 4.92 -9.89
CA ASP A 19 1.73 4.38 -8.74
C ASP A 19 1.31 5.01 -7.41
N GLY A 20 0.87 6.28 -7.41
CA GLY A 20 0.35 6.96 -6.22
C GLY A 20 -0.99 6.43 -5.69
N TRP A 21 -1.71 5.63 -6.49
CA TRP A 21 -2.96 4.97 -6.14
C TRP A 21 -2.80 3.44 -6.05
N SER A 22 -1.88 2.89 -6.83
CA SER A 22 -1.53 1.46 -6.86
C SER A 22 -1.01 0.95 -5.51
N ALA A 23 -1.30 -0.32 -5.20
CA ALA A 23 -0.79 -1.06 -4.03
C ALA A 23 -1.01 -0.41 -2.65
N ARG A 24 -1.84 0.64 -2.56
CA ARG A 24 -2.22 1.25 -1.29
C ARG A 24 -3.45 0.56 -0.73
N SER A 25 -3.32 -0.02 0.46
CA SER A 25 -4.43 -0.61 1.20
C SER A 25 -5.60 0.37 1.38
N LEU A 26 -5.32 1.66 1.58
CA LEU A 26 -6.34 2.71 1.69
C LEU A 26 -7.33 2.76 0.51
N VAL A 27 -6.89 2.33 -0.67
CA VAL A 27 -7.72 2.35 -1.89
C VAL A 27 -8.64 1.13 -1.95
N SER A 28 -8.07 -0.06 -1.71
CA SER A 28 -8.77 -1.34 -1.83
C SER A 28 -9.60 -1.68 -0.61
N ASP A 29 -9.09 -1.45 0.59
CA ASP A 29 -9.67 -1.97 1.82
C ASP A 29 -11.06 -1.38 2.06
N GLY A 30 -12.06 -2.26 2.12
CA GLY A 30 -13.48 -1.92 2.24
C GLY A 30 -14.13 -1.36 0.97
N ASN A 31 -13.39 -1.31 -0.14
CA ASN A 31 -13.87 -0.86 -1.45
C ASN A 31 -13.57 -1.88 -2.57
N GLU A 32 -13.34 -3.15 -2.22
CA GLU A 32 -12.83 -4.18 -3.11
C GLU A 32 -13.73 -4.36 -4.34
N ALA A 33 -15.05 -4.38 -4.13
CA ALA A 33 -16.03 -4.49 -5.21
C ALA A 33 -16.00 -3.29 -6.16
N GLU A 34 -15.69 -2.09 -5.68
CA GLU A 34 -15.65 -0.90 -6.51
C GLU A 34 -14.34 -0.77 -7.32
N VAL A 35 -13.25 -1.41 -6.89
CA VAL A 35 -11.92 -1.35 -7.55
C VAL A 35 -11.55 -2.63 -8.30
N GLU A 36 -12.38 -3.67 -8.26
CA GLU A 36 -12.12 -4.93 -8.95
C GLU A 36 -11.82 -4.70 -10.44
N GLY A 37 -10.85 -5.43 -10.99
CA GLY A 37 -10.45 -5.32 -12.39
C GLY A 37 -9.60 -4.10 -12.72
N THR A 38 -9.15 -3.34 -11.72
CA THR A 38 -8.21 -2.23 -11.89
C THR A 38 -6.92 -2.65 -12.60
N LEU A 39 -6.54 -1.91 -13.64
CA LEU A 39 -5.20 -1.95 -14.20
C LEU A 39 -4.38 -0.82 -13.59
N SER A 40 -3.16 -1.09 -13.16
CA SER A 40 -2.33 -0.07 -12.54
C SER A 40 -0.86 -0.27 -12.82
N VAL A 41 -0.10 0.82 -12.78
CA VAL A 41 1.34 0.81 -13.03
C VAL A 41 2.10 1.03 -11.74
N GLN A 42 3.12 0.21 -11.53
CA GLN A 42 4.06 0.37 -10.42
C GLN A 42 5.48 0.30 -10.96
N PRO A 43 6.41 1.10 -10.40
CA PRO A 43 7.83 0.84 -10.60
C PRO A 43 8.14 -0.62 -10.25
N GLN A 44 8.97 -1.26 -11.06
CA GLN A 44 9.39 -2.62 -10.79
C GLN A 44 10.17 -2.66 -9.46
N ALA A 45 9.61 -3.33 -8.46
CA ALA A 45 10.27 -3.54 -7.19
C ALA A 45 11.45 -4.50 -7.37
N ASN A 46 12.65 -4.05 -6.98
CA ASN A 46 13.83 -4.89 -6.92
C ASN A 46 14.22 -5.09 -5.45
N PRO A 47 14.47 -6.34 -5.00
CA PRO A 47 14.89 -6.58 -3.64
C PRO A 47 16.25 -5.93 -3.38
N VAL A 48 16.34 -5.16 -2.31
CA VAL A 48 17.62 -4.60 -1.86
C VAL A 48 18.27 -5.61 -0.92
N LYS A 49 19.40 -6.18 -1.35
CA LYS A 49 20.14 -7.19 -0.58
C LYS A 49 20.47 -6.66 0.82
N GLY A 50 20.14 -7.42 1.86
CA GLY A 50 20.41 -7.06 3.25
C GLY A 50 19.39 -6.12 3.90
N MET A 51 18.39 -5.61 3.15
CA MET A 51 17.41 -4.66 3.67
C MET A 51 16.48 -5.29 4.71
N LEU A 52 16.06 -6.55 4.49
CA LEU A 52 15.19 -7.24 5.44
C LEU A 52 15.94 -7.53 6.75
N GLU A 53 17.17 -8.01 6.65
CA GLU A 53 18.03 -8.29 7.81
C GLU A 53 18.34 -7.00 8.59
N PHE A 54 18.58 -5.89 7.89
CA PHE A 54 18.74 -4.57 8.49
C PHE A 54 17.47 -4.16 9.24
N ALA A 55 16.30 -4.23 8.60
CA ALA A 55 15.03 -3.85 9.20
C ALA A 55 14.69 -4.68 10.44
N LEU A 56 14.92 -6.00 10.39
CA LEU A 56 14.69 -6.90 11.52
C LEU A 56 15.65 -6.62 12.69
N ARG A 57 16.94 -6.37 12.41
CA ARG A 57 17.90 -5.99 13.46
C ARG A 57 17.54 -4.68 14.11
N ALA A 58 17.16 -3.69 13.30
CA ALA A 58 16.68 -2.40 13.80
C ALA A 58 15.47 -2.61 14.72
N TYR A 59 14.46 -3.37 14.29
CA TYR A 59 13.28 -3.68 15.10
C TYR A 59 13.61 -4.33 16.45
N VAL A 60 14.51 -5.32 16.47
CA VAL A 60 14.96 -5.97 17.72
C VAL A 60 15.69 -4.99 18.65
N ILE A 61 16.58 -4.16 18.10
CA ILE A 61 17.28 -3.13 18.86
C ILE A 61 16.30 -2.10 19.45
N PHE A 62 15.23 -1.74 18.74
CA PHE A 62 14.21 -0.82 19.25
C PHE A 62 13.37 -1.38 20.38
N GLN A 63 13.11 -2.69 20.40
CA GLN A 63 12.40 -3.32 21.51
C GLN A 63 13.23 -3.35 22.80
N ASP A 64 14.56 -3.39 22.67
CA ASP A 64 15.50 -3.51 23.80
C ASP A 64 16.08 -2.16 24.25
N SER A 65 16.04 -1.14 23.38
CA SER A 65 16.56 0.22 23.66
C SER A 65 15.55 1.31 23.29
N ALA A 66 14.78 1.76 24.29
CA ALA A 66 13.73 2.76 24.13
C ALA A 66 14.23 4.21 23.82
N GLN A 67 15.41 4.40 23.21
CA GLN A 67 16.03 5.75 23.15
C GLN A 67 16.76 6.17 21.87
N HIS A 68 16.83 5.39 20.78
CA HIS A 68 17.63 5.85 19.62
C HIS A 68 17.01 5.62 18.23
N ASN A 69 15.89 6.29 17.94
CA ASN A 69 15.64 6.94 16.64
C ASN A 69 14.51 7.95 16.79
N LEU A 70 14.75 9.20 16.38
CA LEU A 70 13.78 10.31 16.50
C LEU A 70 12.90 10.50 15.25
N TRP A 71 13.01 9.62 14.24
CA TRP A 71 12.44 9.86 12.90
C TRP A 71 11.92 8.61 12.16
N ILE A 72 11.84 7.45 12.82
CA ILE A 72 11.13 6.27 12.30
C ILE A 72 9.98 5.96 13.25
#